data_AF-A0A0M2SXZ0-F1
#
_entry.id   AF-A0A0M2SXZ0-F1
#
_cell.length_a   1.000
_cell.length_b   1.000
_cell.length_c   1.000
_cell.angle_alpha   90.00
_cell.angle_beta   90.00
_cell.angle_gamma   90.00
#
_symmetry.space_group_name_H-M   'P 1'
#
loop_
_entity.id
_entity.type
_entity.pdbx_description
1 polymer ?
#
loop_
_entity_poly.entity_id
_entity_poly.type
_entity_poly.pdbx_seq_one_letter_code
_entity_poly.pdbx_strand_id
1 'polypeptide(L)'
;MIKADSLEELSRLAKQAGENSWLLVSQNESYPAGFTLGDEDSAAGTTLKMEMQLLLETPEQNYYFANQYQDEELYKEAISQLEELMEEIRSETVEPSVMEARLHQN
;
A
#
# COMPACT_ATOMS: atom_id res chain seq x y z
N MET A 1 15.35 -2.97 -8.15
CA MET A 1 13.93 -2.85 -7.77
C MET A 1 13.07 -2.98 -9.01
N ILE A 2 12.06 -3.84 -8.99
CA ILE A 2 11.06 -3.95 -10.05
C ILE A 2 9.77 -3.30 -9.54
N LYS A 3 9.14 -2.43 -10.34
CA LYS A 3 7.83 -1.89 -10.00
C LYS A 3 6.77 -2.89 -10.45
N ALA A 4 5.90 -3.32 -9.53
CA ALA A 4 4.73 -4.11 -9.87
C ALA A 4 3.63 -3.18 -10.43
N ASP A 5 2.94 -3.64 -11.46
CA ASP A 5 1.85 -2.87 -12.08
C ASP A 5 0.55 -2.92 -11.26
N SER A 6 0.32 -4.02 -10.53
CA SER A 6 -0.90 -4.27 -9.75
C SER A 6 -0.64 -5.01 -8.44
N LEU A 7 -1.53 -4.86 -7.47
CA LEU A 7 -1.53 -5.62 -6.20
C LEU A 7 -1.57 -7.13 -6.44
N GLU A 8 -2.38 -7.59 -7.41
CA GLU A 8 -2.47 -9.00 -7.79
C GLU A 8 -1.14 -9.58 -8.29
N GLU A 9 -0.38 -8.79 -9.04
CA GLU A 9 0.94 -9.19 -9.52
C GLU A 9 1.92 -9.35 -8.35
N LEU A 10 1.92 -8.38 -7.44
CA LEU A 10 2.75 -8.43 -6.23
C LEU A 10 2.35 -9.60 -5.32
N SER A 11 1.05 -9.84 -5.15
CA SER A 11 0.51 -10.98 -4.41
C SER A 11 0.97 -12.31 -5.02
N ARG A 12 0.88 -12.44 -6.34
CA ARG A 12 1.36 -13.63 -7.05
C ARG A 12 2.86 -13.85 -6.86
N LEU A 13 3.66 -12.79 -6.94
CA LEU A 13 5.11 -12.85 -6.74
C LEU A 13 5.46 -13.23 -5.29
N ALA A 14 4.73 -12.70 -4.32
CA ALA A 14 4.93 -13.04 -2.91
C ALA A 14 4.59 -14.51 -2.64
N LYS A 15 3.47 -15.00 -3.19
CA LYS A 15 3.09 -16.42 -3.12
C LYS A 15 4.11 -17.32 -3.80
N GLN A 16 4.73 -16.89 -4.90
CA GLN A 16 5.80 -17.62 -5.58
C GLN A 16 7.10 -17.66 -4.78
N ALA A 17 7.46 -16.56 -4.13
CA ALA A 17 8.66 -16.45 -3.31
C ALA A 17 8.53 -17.20 -1.96
N GLY A 18 7.29 -17.43 -1.49
CA GLY A 18 6.97 -18.26 -0.33
C GLY A 18 7.51 -17.68 0.99
N GLU A 19 7.92 -18.56 1.91
CA GLU A 19 8.34 -18.20 3.28
C GLU A 19 9.60 -17.32 3.35
N ASN A 20 10.36 -17.22 2.25
CA ASN A 20 11.55 -16.36 2.17
C ASN A 20 11.24 -14.93 1.70
N SER A 21 9.96 -14.60 1.51
CA SER A 21 9.53 -13.26 1.15
C SER A 21 9.06 -12.47 2.36
N TRP A 22 9.31 -11.17 2.34
CA TRP A 22 8.84 -10.23 3.36
C TRP A 22 8.12 -9.07 2.69
N LEU A 23 6.86 -8.86 3.04
CA LEU A 23 6.05 -7.76 2.54
C LEU A 23 6.02 -6.61 3.54
N LEU A 24 6.68 -5.51 3.20
CA LEU A 24 6.52 -4.24 3.91
C LEU A 24 5.29 -3.53 3.37
N VAL A 25 4.44 -3.06 4.27
CA VAL A 25 3.19 -2.37 3.96
C VAL A 25 3.24 -0.98 4.55
N SER A 26 3.05 0.05 3.72
CA SER A 26 2.88 1.41 4.19
C SER A 26 1.61 2.02 3.64
N GLN A 27 0.80 2.52 4.56
CA GLN A 27 -0.48 3.16 4.26
C GLN A 27 -0.38 4.58 4.78
N ASN A 28 -0.65 5.56 3.91
CA ASN A 28 -0.67 6.95 4.28
C ASN A 28 -2.01 7.55 3.86
N GLU A 29 -2.87 7.72 4.84
CA GLU A 29 -4.15 8.37 4.67
C GLU A 29 -3.99 9.84 5.06
N SER A 30 -3.71 10.69 4.07
CA SER A 30 -3.68 12.13 4.30
C SER A 30 -5.09 12.68 4.25
N TYR A 31 -5.81 12.55 5.38
CA TYR A 31 -7.01 13.34 5.61
C TYR A 31 -6.60 14.78 5.91
N PRO A 32 -7.11 15.80 5.21
CA PRO A 32 -6.95 17.17 5.68
C PRO A 32 -7.61 17.25 7.07
N ALA A 33 -6.83 17.63 8.08
CA ALA A 33 -7.29 17.81 9.46
C ALA A 33 -8.47 18.79 9.47
N GLY A 34 -9.69 18.26 9.57
CA GLY A 34 -10.93 19.01 9.38
C GLY A 34 -12.08 18.26 8.71
N PHE A 35 -11.92 16.97 8.39
CA PHE A 35 -13.02 16.13 7.88
C PHE A 35 -14.00 15.76 9.02
N THR A 36 -14.78 16.73 9.46
CA THR A 36 -16.03 16.47 10.18
C THR A 36 -17.04 15.90 9.18
N LEU A 37 -17.40 14.63 9.36
CA LEU A 37 -18.59 13.99 8.78
C LEU A 37 -19.84 14.76 9.26
N GLY A 38 -20.12 15.90 8.65
CA GLY A 38 -21.17 16.80 9.11
C GLY A 38 -20.93 18.21 8.64
N ASP A 39 -21.05 18.45 7.35
CA ASP A 39 -21.96 19.49 6.87
C ASP A 39 -22.19 19.28 5.38
N GLU A 40 -23.46 19.19 5.01
CA GLU A 40 -23.91 19.60 3.69
C GLU A 40 -23.25 20.94 3.36
N ASP A 41 -22.76 21.12 2.13
CA ASP A 41 -22.40 22.44 1.56
C ASP A 41 -20.92 22.90 1.59
N SER A 42 -19.94 22.00 1.39
CA SER A 42 -18.59 22.43 1.01
C SER A 42 -18.24 22.08 -0.43
N ALA A 43 -18.24 23.14 -1.24
CA ALA A 43 -17.88 23.19 -2.64
C ALA A 43 -16.45 22.70 -2.95
N ALA A 44 -16.32 22.06 -4.11
CA ALA A 44 -15.11 21.97 -4.93
C ALA A 44 -13.88 21.23 -4.36
N GLY A 45 -13.77 19.94 -4.71
CA GLY A 45 -12.48 19.41 -5.19
C GLY A 45 -11.45 19.00 -4.14
N THR A 46 -11.85 18.68 -2.91
CA THR A 46 -10.92 18.11 -1.92
C THR A 46 -10.69 16.63 -2.24
N THR A 47 -9.72 16.35 -3.11
CA THR A 47 -9.34 14.99 -3.49
C THR A 47 -8.74 14.30 -2.26
N LEU A 48 -9.46 13.32 -1.71
CA LEU A 48 -8.88 12.38 -0.74
C LEU A 48 -7.65 11.75 -1.40
N LYS A 49 -6.50 11.78 -0.72
CA LYS A 49 -5.28 11.12 -1.19
C LYS A 49 -4.95 10.00 -0.22
N MET A 50 -5.39 8.80 -0.56
CA MET A 50 -5.01 7.57 0.13
C MET A 50 -3.86 6.95 -0.65
N GLU A 51 -2.68 6.94 -0.06
CA GLU A 51 -1.50 6.37 -0.68
C GLU A 51 -1.19 5.01 -0.06
N MET A 52 -1.07 4.00 -0.91
CA MET A 52 -0.65 2.67 -0.52
C MET A 52 0.69 2.38 -1.17
N GLN A 53 1.66 2.00 -0.37
CA GLN A 53 2.97 1.57 -0.82
C GLN A 53 3.26 0.19 -0.24
N LEU A 54 3.73 -0.71 -1.09
CA LEU A 54 4.09 -2.07 -0.74
C LEU A 54 5.49 -2.36 -1.25
N LEU A 55 6.28 -3.08 -0.47
CA LEU A 55 7.62 -3.50 -0.85
C LEU A 55 7.79 -4.97 -0.46
N LEU A 56 7.83 -5.81 -1.47
CA LEU A 56 8.10 -7.24 -1.34
C LEU A 56 9.61 -7.46 -1.48
N GLU A 57 10.25 -7.79 -0.38
CA GLU A 57 11.65 -8.22 -0.34
C GLU A 57 11.71 -9.73 -0.58
N THR A 58 12.43 -10.15 -1.61
CA THR A 58 12.68 -11.57 -1.90
C THR A 58 14.18 -11.80 -2.04
N PRO A 59 14.69 -13.03 -1.85
CA PRO A 59 16.13 -13.31 -1.96
C PRO A 59 16.71 -13.05 -3.36
N GLU A 60 15.88 -13.07 -4.40
CA GLU A 60 16.31 -12.82 -5.79
C GLU A 60 16.18 -11.35 -6.18
N GLN A 61 15.05 -10.72 -5.83
CA GLN A 61 14.71 -9.38 -6.30
C GLN A 61 13.67 -8.69 -5.41
N ASN A 62 13.82 -7.38 -5.20
CA ASN A 62 12.83 -6.58 -4.49
C ASN A 62 11.79 -6.00 -5.47
N TYR A 63 10.51 -6.17 -5.15
CA TYR A 63 9.37 -5.64 -5.91
C TYR A 63 8.66 -4.57 -5.11
N TYR A 64 8.32 -3.47 -5.75
CA TYR A 64 7.64 -2.35 -5.12
C TYR A 64 6.36 -2.02 -5.87
N PHE A 65 5.29 -1.75 -5.13
CA PHE A 65 4.03 -1.26 -5.65
C PHE A 65 3.69 0.04 -4.94
N ALA A 66 3.25 1.04 -5.68
CA ALA A 66 2.60 2.20 -5.09
C ALA A 66 1.43 2.61 -5.93
N ASN A 67 0.33 2.89 -5.25
CA ASN A 67 -0.87 3.38 -5.86
C ASN A 67 -1.50 4.48 -5.01
N GLN A 68 -2.15 5.42 -5.69
CA GLN A 68 -2.87 6.51 -5.07
C GLN A 68 -4.34 6.35 -5.39
N TYR A 69 -5.15 6.19 -4.35
CA TYR A 69 -6.59 6.05 -4.46
C TYR A 69 -7.25 7.39 -4.14
N GLN A 70 -8.19 7.77 -5.00
CA GLN A 70 -9.05 8.94 -4.83
C GLN A 70 -10.43 8.54 -4.30
N ASP A 71 -10.85 7.31 -4.59
CA ASP A 71 -12.09 6.70 -4.12
C ASP A 71 -11.83 5.82 -2.89
N GLU A 72 -12.57 6.07 -1.81
CA GLU A 72 -12.47 5.32 -0.56
C GLU A 72 -12.89 3.85 -0.74
N GLU A 73 -13.89 3.58 -1.60
CA GLU A 73 -14.34 2.22 -1.89
C GLU A 73 -13.22 1.40 -2.54
N LEU A 74 -12.55 1.94 -3.56
CA LEU A 74 -11.42 1.28 -4.22
C LEU A 74 -10.24 1.06 -3.27
N TYR A 75 -9.99 2.02 -2.36
CA TYR A 75 -8.97 1.86 -1.34
C TYR A 75 -9.31 0.72 -0.37
N LYS A 76 -10.55 0.66 0.12
CA LYS A 76 -11.03 -0.41 1.01
C LYS A 76 -10.94 -1.78 0.34
N GLU A 77 -11.30 -1.89 -0.93
CA GLU A 77 -11.16 -3.13 -1.69
C GLU A 77 -9.70 -3.57 -1.81
N ALA A 78 -8.78 -2.62 -2.06
CA ALA A 78 -7.35 -2.91 -2.10
C ALA A 78 -6.79 -3.30 -0.72
N ILE A 79 -7.29 -2.68 0.35
CA ILE A 79 -6.92 -3.02 1.73
C ILE A 79 -7.39 -4.42 2.08
N SER A 80 -8.64 -4.80 1.79
CA SER A 80 -9.10 -6.17 2.07
C SER A 80 -8.26 -7.22 1.35
N GLN A 81 -7.94 -7.00 0.07
CA GLN A 81 -7.05 -7.90 -0.67
C GLN A 81 -5.64 -7.97 -0.08
N LEU A 82 -5.14 -6.84 0.42
CA LEU A 82 -3.85 -6.75 1.08
C LEU A 82 -3.86 -7.49 2.41
N GLU A 83 -4.90 -7.33 3.23
CA GLU A 83 -5.07 -8.04 4.50
C GLU A 83 -5.08 -9.55 4.29
N GLU A 84 -5.82 -10.05 3.29
CA GLU A 84 -5.80 -11.46 2.92
C GLU A 84 -4.38 -11.94 2.55
N LEU A 85 -3.62 -11.13 1.80
CA LEU A 85 -2.24 -11.44 1.48
C LEU A 85 -1.37 -11.48 2.75
N MET A 86 -1.50 -10.51 3.64
CA MET A 86 -0.76 -10.45 4.91
C MET A 86 -1.01 -11.65 5.83
N GLU A 87 -2.16 -12.32 5.70
CA GLU A 87 -2.43 -13.57 6.43
C GLU A 87 -1.71 -14.78 5.83
N GLU A 88 -1.43 -14.76 4.51
CA GLU A 88 -0.79 -15.86 3.79
C GLU A 88 0.74 -15.78 3.78
N ILE A 89 1.31 -14.57 3.82
CA ILE A 89 2.76 -14.34 3.74
C ILE A 89 3.27 -13.54 4.94
N ARG A 90 4.58 -13.52 5.14
CA ARG A 90 5.17 -12.68 6.17
C ARG A 90 5.11 -11.21 5.77
N SER A 91 4.30 -10.43 6.47
CA SER A 91 4.17 -8.99 6.25
C SER A 91 4.47 -8.17 7.50
N GLU A 92 4.87 -6.91 7.31
CA GLU A 92 5.09 -5.94 8.37
C GLU A 92 4.56 -4.57 7.93
N THR A 93 3.66 -4.00 8.73
CA THR A 93 3.20 -2.63 8.54
C THR A 93 4.24 -1.66 9.07
N VAL A 94 4.69 -0.75 8.22
CA VAL A 94 5.71 0.25 8.52
C VAL A 94 5.25 1.66 8.16
N GLU A 95 5.80 2.64 8.88
CA GLU A 95 5.57 4.05 8.58
C GLU A 95 6.12 4.42 7.19
N PRO A 96 5.52 5.41 6.50
CA PRO A 96 5.96 5.83 5.16
C PRO A 96 7.43 6.26 5.14
N SER A 97 7.90 6.92 6.20
CA SER A 97 9.31 7.28 6.37
C SER A 97 10.26 6.06 6.35
N VAL A 98 9.83 4.93 6.93
CA VAL A 98 10.61 3.69 6.95
C VAL A 98 10.59 3.03 5.56
N MET A 99 9.44 3.06 4.89
CA MET A 99 9.30 2.57 3.52
C MET A 99 10.21 3.33 2.56
N GLU A 100 10.19 4.65 2.59
CA GLU A 100 11.07 5.50 1.76
C GLU A 100 12.55 5.24 2.06
N ALA A 101 12.91 5.07 3.34
CA ALA A 101 14.28 4.74 3.73
C ALA A 101 14.73 3.37 3.19
N ARG A 102 13.82 2.40 3.04
CA ARG A 102 14.10 1.09 2.42
C ARG A 102 14.21 1.19 0.91
N LEU A 103 13.34 1.97 0.28
CA LEU A 103 13.35 2.21 -1.17
C LEU A 103 14.63 2.91 -1.62
N HIS A 104 15.22 3.78 -0.80
CA HIS A 104 16.47 4.50 -1.11
C HIS A 104 17.76 3.78 -0.71
N GLN A 105 17.69 2.66 0.03
CA GLN A 105 18.86 1.90 0.48
C GLN A 105 19.28 0.72 -0.42
N ASN A 106 18.53 0.43 -1.49
CA ASN A 106 18.82 -0.64 -2.47
C ASN A 106 19.12 -0.09 -3.86
#